data_AF-A0A3B8RQQ5-F1
#
_entry.id   AF-A0A3B8RQQ5-F1
#
_cell.length_a   1.000
_cell.length_b   1.000
_cell.length_c   1.000
_cell.angle_alpha   90.00
_cell.angle_beta   90.00
_cell.angle_gamma   90.00
#
_symmetry.space_group_name_H-M   'P 1'
#
loop_
_entity.id
_entity.type
_entity.pdbx_description
1 polymer ?
#
loop_
_entity_poly.entity_id
_entity_poly.type
_entity_poly.pdbx_seq_one_letter_code
_entity_poly.pdbx_strand_id
1 'polypeptide(L)'
;MNKYAREIIEGEAKDKYDREFDYIKNTPIYAYIDCDLTKKLKAFASDAGYKQLPSGDGYFSFNDNYNMCVEILSFEKILKDSKERNRVLFEKLNLT
;
A
#
# COMPACT_ATOMS: atom_id res chain seq x y z
N MET A 1 9.24 0.46 7.27
CA MET A 1 8.97 -0.09 5.92
C MET A 1 10.27 -0.43 5.18
N ASN A 2 11.17 0.53 4.91
CA ASN A 2 12.42 0.26 4.17
C ASN A 2 13.27 -0.89 4.74
N LYS A 3 13.38 -1.00 6.08
CA LYS A 3 14.08 -2.12 6.74
C LYS A 3 13.49 -3.48 6.32
N TYR A 4 12.17 -3.62 6.40
CA TYR A 4 11.49 -4.88 6.08
C TYR A 4 11.55 -5.20 4.58
N ALA A 5 11.45 -4.18 3.71
CA ALA A 5 11.65 -4.37 2.28
C ALA A 5 13.06 -4.91 1.97
N ARG A 6 14.08 -4.40 2.67
CA ARG A 6 15.46 -4.90 2.55
C ARG A 6 15.57 -6.36 3.00
N GLU A 7 15.03 -6.70 4.17
CA GLU A 7 15.04 -8.07 4.69
C GLU A 7 14.37 -9.06 3.72
N ILE A 8 13.29 -8.67 3.04
CA ILE A 8 12.65 -9.49 1.99
C ILE A 8 13.59 -9.67 0.79
N ILE A 9 14.21 -8.60 0.30
CA ILE A 9 15.09 -8.62 -0.89
C ILE A 9 16.37 -9.42 -0.62
N GLU A 10 16.90 -9.36 0.60
CA GLU A 10 18.11 -10.06 1.03
C GLU A 10 17.85 -11.53 1.43
N GLY A 11 16.57 -11.95 1.49
CA GLY A 11 16.18 -13.31 1.88
C GLY A 11 16.24 -13.56 3.39
N GLU A 12 16.33 -12.50 4.20
CA GLU A 12 16.40 -12.58 5.66
C GLU A 12 14.99 -12.59 6.32
N ALA A 13 13.97 -12.14 5.60
CA ALA A 13 12.59 -12.14 6.09
C ALA A 13 11.98 -13.55 6.05
N LYS A 14 11.26 -13.90 7.11
CA LYS A 14 10.53 -15.16 7.23
C LYS A 14 9.08 -14.94 7.65
N ASP A 15 8.21 -15.86 7.25
CA ASP A 15 6.82 -15.86 7.72
C ASP A 15 6.70 -16.37 9.16
N LYS A 16 5.48 -16.35 9.71
CA LYS A 16 5.18 -16.84 11.07
C LYS A 16 5.48 -18.33 11.30
N TYR A 17 5.81 -19.09 10.25
CA TYR A 17 6.16 -20.50 10.28
C TYR A 17 7.64 -20.74 9.90
N ASP A 18 8.48 -19.70 9.98
CA ASP A 18 9.92 -19.74 9.65
C ASP A 18 10.20 -20.07 8.17
N ARG A 19 9.22 -19.88 7.28
CA ARG A 19 9.42 -20.07 5.83
C ARG A 19 9.96 -18.81 5.19
N GLU A 20 10.98 -18.98 4.37
CA GLU A 20 11.53 -17.91 3.53
C GLU A 20 10.52 -17.48 2.46
N PHE A 21 10.64 -16.23 2.02
CA PHE A 21 9.92 -15.74 0.86
C PHE A 21 10.72 -16.06 -0.41
N ASP A 22 10.07 -16.66 -1.41
CA ASP A 22 10.64 -16.81 -2.75
C ASP A 22 10.56 -15.47 -3.50
N TYR A 23 11.48 -14.55 -3.13
CA TYR A 23 11.54 -13.22 -3.74
C TYR A 23 12.27 -13.26 -5.07
N ILE A 24 11.52 -13.06 -6.16
CA ILE A 24 12.08 -12.88 -7.48
C ILE A 24 12.61 -11.45 -7.61
N LYS A 25 13.86 -11.30 -8.06
CA LYS A 25 14.51 -10.00 -8.28
C LYS A 25 13.62 -9.07 -9.12
N ASN A 26 13.52 -7.81 -8.71
CA ASN A 26 12.68 -6.77 -9.32
C ASN A 26 11.17 -6.99 -9.17
N THR A 27 10.71 -7.93 -8.35
CA THR A 27 9.29 -8.00 -7.96
C THR A 27 8.89 -6.68 -7.28
N PRO A 28 7.85 -5.99 -7.75
CA PRO A 28 7.41 -4.73 -7.14
C PRO A 28 6.81 -4.99 -5.75
N ILE A 29 7.23 -4.18 -4.78
CA ILE A 29 6.71 -4.21 -3.42
C ILE A 29 5.60 -3.17 -3.30
N TYR A 30 4.44 -3.57 -2.78
CA TYR A 30 3.34 -2.65 -2.47
C TYR A 30 3.21 -2.53 -0.97
N ALA A 31 3.45 -1.33 -0.44
CA ALA A 31 3.32 -1.01 0.97
C ALA A 31 2.13 -0.07 1.19
N TYR A 32 1.30 -0.41 2.17
CA TYR A 32 0.12 0.37 2.52
C TYR A 32 0.22 0.87 3.95
N ILE A 33 -0.15 2.12 4.15
CA ILE A 33 -0.35 2.74 5.47
C ILE A 33 -1.83 3.14 5.55
N ASP A 34 -2.59 2.39 6.35
CA ASP A 34 -3.99 2.68 6.65
C ASP A 34 -4.08 3.53 7.92
N CYS A 35 -4.56 4.77 7.80
CA CYS A 35 -4.67 5.70 8.93
C CYS A 35 -5.53 6.93 8.64
N ASP A 36 -5.90 7.66 9.71
CA ASP A 36 -6.54 8.97 9.59
C ASP A 36 -5.57 10.02 9.01
N LEU A 37 -6.04 10.74 7.98
CA LEU A 37 -5.27 11.82 7.34
C LEU A 37 -5.33 13.13 8.13
N THR A 38 -4.74 13.12 9.33
CA THR A 38 -4.63 14.29 10.19
C THR A 38 -3.82 15.42 9.52
N LYS A 39 -4.02 16.67 9.98
CA LYS A 39 -3.26 17.83 9.46
C LYS A 39 -1.74 17.61 9.52
N LYS A 40 -1.25 17.01 10.62
CA LYS A 40 0.17 16.72 10.82
C LYS A 40 0.67 15.69 9.81
N LEU A 41 -0.09 14.63 9.55
CA LEU A 41 0.28 13.61 8.58
C LEU A 41 0.30 14.15 7.16
N LYS A 42 -0.71 14.95 6.79
CA LYS A 42 -0.77 15.60 5.47
C LYS A 42 0.44 16.49 5.21
N ALA A 43 0.83 17.31 6.19
CA ALA A 43 2.04 18.12 6.12
C ALA A 43 3.30 17.25 5.95
N PHE A 44 3.47 16.22 6.79
CA PHE A 44 4.58 15.29 6.68
C PHE A 44 4.65 14.61 5.30
N ALA A 45 3.53 14.13 4.77
CA ALA A 45 3.48 13.46 3.47
C ALA A 45 3.94 14.41 2.34
N SER A 46 3.45 15.65 2.36
CA SER A 46 3.88 16.68 1.40
C SER A 46 5.37 17.01 1.52
N ASP A 47 5.86 17.22 2.74
CA ASP A 47 7.28 17.54 3.00
C ASP A 47 8.21 16.38 2.61
N ALA A 48 7.75 15.14 2.81
CA ALA A 48 8.45 13.93 2.40
C ALA A 48 8.32 13.61 0.90
N GLY A 49 7.64 14.47 0.12
CA GLY A 49 7.55 14.35 -1.34
C GLY A 49 6.47 13.39 -1.85
N TYR A 50 5.60 12.87 -0.97
CA TYR A 50 4.46 12.06 -1.40
C TYR A 50 3.50 12.91 -2.24
N LYS A 51 2.92 12.27 -3.25
CA LYS A 51 1.96 12.90 -4.16
C LYS A 51 0.55 12.56 -3.69
N GLN A 52 -0.29 13.58 -3.55
CA GLN A 52 -1.68 13.36 -3.16
C GLN A 52 -2.42 12.62 -4.27
N LEU A 53 -3.30 11.69 -3.88
CA LEU A 53 -4.20 11.04 -4.82
C LEU A 53 -5.23 12.05 -5.36
N PRO A 54 -5.75 11.89 -6.59
CA PRO A 54 -6.74 12.79 -7.16
C PRO A 54 -8.00 12.96 -6.31
N SER A 55 -8.40 11.91 -5.60
CA SER A 55 -9.55 11.90 -4.68
C SER A 55 -9.29 12.65 -3.36
N GLY A 56 -8.05 13.01 -3.05
CA GLY A 56 -7.66 13.74 -1.84
C GLY A 56 -7.68 12.93 -0.54
N ASP A 57 -8.10 11.67 -0.61
CA ASP A 57 -8.27 10.69 0.47
C ASP A 57 -7.05 9.76 0.64
N GLY A 58 -5.91 10.17 0.11
CA GLY A 58 -4.64 9.46 0.28
C GLY A 58 -3.46 10.12 -0.43
N TYR A 59 -2.32 9.47 -0.32
CA TYR A 59 -1.05 9.86 -0.91
C TYR A 59 -0.33 8.65 -1.46
N PHE A 60 0.51 8.83 -2.46
CA PHE A 60 1.40 7.78 -2.97
C PHE A 60 2.84 8.30 -3.14
N SER A 61 3.79 7.40 -3.03
CA SER A 61 5.19 7.64 -3.41
C SER A 61 5.80 6.37 -3.97
N PHE A 62 6.89 6.53 -4.71
CA PHE A 62 7.67 5.41 -5.22
C PHE A 62 9.09 5.50 -4.66
N ASN A 63 9.60 4.37 -4.17
CA ASN A 63 10.95 4.23 -3.68
C ASN A 63 11.74 3.32 -4.63
N ASP A 64 12.54 3.95 -5.49
CA ASP A 64 13.34 3.28 -6.51
C ASP A 64 14.34 2.26 -5.93
N ASN A 65 14.85 2.51 -4.72
CA ASN A 65 15.86 1.64 -4.10
C ASN A 65 15.35 0.22 -3.81
N TYR A 66 14.03 0.06 -3.64
CA TYR A 66 13.40 -1.21 -3.29
C TYR A 66 12.30 -1.62 -4.27
N ASN A 67 12.19 -0.95 -5.43
CA ASN A 67 11.08 -1.10 -6.37
C ASN A 67 9.71 -1.10 -5.65
N MET A 68 9.52 -0.13 -4.75
CA MET A 68 8.42 -0.14 -3.79
C MET A 68 7.46 1.03 -4.02
N CYS A 69 6.20 0.71 -4.29
CA CYS A 69 5.10 1.68 -4.25
C CYS A 69 4.57 1.77 -2.82
N VAL A 70 4.47 2.98 -2.28
CA VAL A 70 3.94 3.23 -0.95
C VAL A 70 2.68 4.07 -1.06
N GLU A 71 1.57 3.58 -0.53
CA GLU A 71 0.30 4.29 -0.46
C GLU A 71 -0.10 4.57 0.98
N ILE A 72 -0.45 5.82 1.28
CA ILE A 72 -1.12 6.22 2.52
C ILE A 72 -2.58 6.42 2.17
N LEU A 73 -3.48 5.64 2.75
CA LEU A 73 -4.91 5.68 2.44
C LEU A 73 -5.71 5.94 3.73
N SER A 74 -6.79 6.72 3.60
CA SER A 74 -7.76 6.83 4.71
C SER A 74 -8.58 5.55 4.85
N PHE A 75 -9.00 5.24 6.08
CA PHE A 75 -9.83 4.06 6.33
C PHE A 75 -11.16 4.11 5.56
N GLU A 76 -11.77 5.30 5.47
CA GLU A 76 -13.01 5.51 4.71
C GLU A 76 -12.83 5.22 3.23
N LYS A 77 -11.67 5.59 2.66
CA LYS A 77 -11.34 5.26 1.28
C LYS A 77 -11.30 3.76 1.07
N ILE A 78 -10.57 3.04 1.93
CA ILE A 78 -10.44 1.58 1.81
C ILE A 78 -11.81 0.91 1.85
N LEU A 79 -12.68 1.33 2.79
CA LEU A 79 -14.05 0.84 2.89
C LEU A 79 -14.88 1.15 1.65
N LYS A 80 -14.82 2.38 1.15
CA LYS A 80 -15.56 2.82 -0.04
C LYS A 80 -15.12 2.03 -1.28
N ASP A 81 -13.83 2.01 -1.57
CA ASP A 81 -13.26 1.35 -2.74
C ASP A 81 -13.55 -0.16 -2.70
N SER A 82 -13.49 -0.78 -1.51
CA SER A 82 -13.83 -2.20 -1.33
C SER A 82 -15.30 -2.49 -1.63
N LYS A 83 -16.23 -1.65 -1.15
CA LYS A 83 -17.67 -1.80 -1.42
C LYS A 83 -17.98 -1.64 -2.90
N GLU A 84 -17.39 -0.63 -3.54
CA GLU A 84 -17.59 -0.36 -4.96
C GLU A 84 -17.09 -1.51 -5.84
N ARG A 85 -15.88 -2.04 -5.56
CA ARG A 85 -15.32 -3.19 -6.27
C ARG A 85 -16.15 -4.45 -6.10
N ASN A 86 -16.61 -4.73 -4.87
CA ASN A 86 -17.42 -5.90 -4.60
C ASN A 86 -18.79 -5.82 -5.28
N ARG A 87 -19.42 -4.64 -5.28
CA ARG A 87 -20.69 -4.43 -6.00
C ARG A 87 -20.54 -4.79 -7.49
N VAL A 88 -19.50 -4.28 -8.15
CA VAL A 88 -19.24 -4.57 -9.56
C VAL A 88 -19.00 -6.07 -9.80
N LEU A 89 -18.31 -6.75 -8.87
CA LEU A 89 -18.13 -8.20 -8.95
C LEU A 89 -19.48 -8.93 -8.87
N PHE A 90 -20.32 -8.62 -7.89
CA PHE A 90 -21.61 -9.29 -7.69
C PHE A 90 -22.62 -8.99 -8.79
N GLU A 91 -22.62 -7.78 -9.34
CA GLU A 91 -23.38 -7.42 -10.55
C GLU A 91 -22.96 -8.29 -11.74
N LYS A 92 -21.64 -8.49 -11.94
CA LYS A 92 -21.14 -9.38 -13.00
C LYS A 92 -21.47 -10.85 -12.78
N LEU A 93 -21.71 -11.27 -11.54
CA LEU A 93 -22.07 -12.64 -11.17
C LEU A 93 -23.60 -12.87 -11.10
N ASN A 94 -24.44 -11.87 -11.39
CA ASN A 94 -25.91 -11.91 -11.23
C ASN A 94 -26.37 -12.27 -9.80
N LEU A 95 -25.65 -11.82 -8.78
CA LEU A 95 -25.95 -12.07 -7.37
C LEU A 95 -26.57 -10.86 -6.66
N THR A 96 -26.90 -9.80 -7.41
CA THR A 96 -27.53 -8.56 -6.93
C THR A 96 -28.56 -8.08 -7.94
#